data_AF-A0A955LSG7-F1
#
_entry.id   AF-A0A955LSG7-F1
#
_cell.length_a   1.000
_cell.length_b   1.000
_cell.length_c   1.000
_cell.angle_alpha   90.00
_cell.angle_beta   90.00
_cell.angle_gamma   90.00
#
_symmetry.space_group_name_H-M   'P 1'
#
loop_
_entity.id
_entity.type
_entity.pdbx_description
1 polymer ?
#
loop_
_entity_poly.entity_id
_entity_poly.type
_entity_poly.pdbx_seq_one_letter_code
_entity_poly.pdbx_strand_id
1 'polypeptide(L)'
;SYLPIRFITWAGILTSLFALMLSIWIVVSWLLENPIPGWTSLILLTSFFFGVQFFLMGIMGEYLFRIYSEVLRRPIYIIEKTTEHLKPLDNVGR
;
A
#
# COMPACT_ATOMS: atom_id res chain seq x y z
N SER A 1 10.14 11.55 1.45
CA SER A 1 8.97 11.54 2.34
C SER A 1 8.04 10.39 1.98
N TYR A 2 7.98 9.36 2.83
CA TYR A 2 7.20 8.11 2.68
C TYR A 2 5.73 8.24 3.15
N LEU A 3 5.32 9.46 3.49
CA LEU A 3 3.99 9.80 4.00
C LEU A 3 2.82 9.48 3.04
N PRO A 4 2.91 9.71 1.71
CA PRO A 4 1.73 9.56 0.84
C PRO A 4 1.29 8.10 0.66
N ILE A 5 2.22 7.13 0.63
CA ILE A 5 1.87 5.71 0.41
C ILE A 5 1.25 5.07 1.65
N ARG A 6 1.73 5.43 2.84
CA ARG A 6 1.10 4.97 4.10
C ARG A 6 -0.38 5.36 4.12
N PHE A 7 -0.73 6.55 3.65
CA PHE A 7 -2.12 7.01 3.58
C PHE A 7 -3.00 6.12 2.69
N ILE A 8 -2.50 5.74 1.51
CA ILE A 8 -3.23 4.86 0.57
C ILE A 8 -3.44 3.46 1.16
N THR A 9 -2.43 2.93 1.84
CA THR A 9 -2.51 1.60 2.47
C THR A 9 -3.55 1.60 3.60
N TRP A 10 -3.52 2.63 4.45
CA TRP A 10 -4.53 2.83 5.49
C TRP A 10 -5.93 3.03 4.93
N ALA A 11 -6.08 3.79 3.84
CA ALA A 11 -7.36 3.96 3.16
C ALA A 11 -7.89 2.63 2.61
N GLY A 12 -7.06 1.82 1.97
CA GLY A 12 -7.45 0.49 1.48
C GLY A 12 -7.92 -0.45 2.59
N ILE A 13 -7.21 -0.46 3.72
CA ILE A 13 -7.58 -1.25 4.91
C ILE A 13 -8.92 -0.78 5.48
N LEU A 14 -9.09 0.53 5.71
CA LEU A 14 -10.35 1.12 6.19
C LEU A 14 -11.54 0.78 5.27
N THR A 15 -11.35 0.88 3.96
CA THR A 15 -12.40 0.60 2.97
C THR A 15 -12.74 -0.89 2.95
N SER A 16 -11.76 -1.79 3.05
CA SER A 16 -11.99 -3.24 3.14
C SER A 16 -12.73 -3.62 4.43
N LEU A 17 -12.42 -2.97 5.55
CA LEU A 17 -13.09 -3.18 6.83
C LEU A 17 -14.55 -2.74 6.77
N PHE A 18 -14.83 -1.61 6.13
CA PHE A 18 -16.19 -1.12 5.93
C PHE A 18 -17.02 -2.06 5.05
N ALA A 19 -16.42 -2.59 3.98
CA ALA A 19 -17.05 -3.60 3.12
C ALA A 19 -17.36 -4.91 3.89
N LEU A 20 -16.46 -5.34 4.77
CA LEU A 20 -16.70 -6.48 5.67
C LEU A 20 -17.85 -6.22 6.64
N MET A 21 -17.89 -5.05 7.29
CA MET A 21 -19.00 -4.70 8.19
C MET A 21 -20.34 -4.66 7.47
N LEU A 22 -20.39 -4.08 6.26
CA LEU A 22 -21.60 -4.08 5.43
C LEU A 22 -22.03 -5.51 5.06
N SER A 23 -21.08 -6.37 4.67
CA SER A 23 -21.34 -7.77 4.36
C SER A 23 -21.96 -8.50 5.56
N ILE A 24 -21.39 -8.34 6.75
CA ILE A 24 -21.91 -8.94 7.99
C ILE A 24 -23.31 -8.41 8.30
N TRP A 25 -23.54 -7.10 8.17
CA TRP A 25 -24.86 -6.51 8.42
C TRP A 25 -25.93 -7.08 7.47
N ILE A 26 -25.59 -7.28 6.20
CA ILE A 26 -26.48 -7.90 5.21
C ILE A 26 -26.79 -9.35 5.58
N VAL A 27 -25.80 -10.14 6.02
CA VAL A 27 -26.03 -11.51 6.51
C VAL A 27 -26.97 -11.51 7.71
N VAL A 28 -26.78 -10.60 8.66
CA VAL A 28 -27.63 -10.49 9.86
C VAL A 28 -29.05 -10.08 9.49
N SER A 29 -29.23 -9.11 8.59
CA SER A 29 -30.56 -8.73 8.06
C SER A 29 -31.22 -9.89 7.32
N TRP A 30 -30.47 -10.68 6.55
CA TRP A 30 -31.00 -11.87 5.88
C TRP A 30 -31.52 -12.95 6.84
N LEU A 31 -30.89 -13.11 8.01
CA LEU A 31 -31.36 -14.04 9.04
C LEU A 31 -32.59 -13.54 9.80
N LEU A 32 -32.77 -12.23 9.91
CA LEU A 32 -33.82 -11.61 10.75
C LEU A 32 -35.07 -11.19 9.97
N GLU A 33 -34.95 -10.86 8.68
CA GLU A 33 -36.03 -10.34 7.83
C GLU A 33 -36.27 -11.26 6.63
N ASN A 34 -37.50 -11.30 6.10
CA ASN A 34 -37.81 -11.96 4.82
C ASN A 34 -37.27 -11.08 3.68
N PRO A 35 -36.09 -11.38 3.14
CA PRO A 35 -35.44 -10.51 2.17
C PRO A 35 -36.07 -10.70 0.80
N ILE A 36 -36.01 -9.66 -0.02
CA ILE A 36 -36.42 -9.74 -1.42
C ILE A 36 -35.52 -10.79 -2.11
N PRO A 37 -36.09 -11.86 -2.68
CA PRO A 37 -35.31 -12.95 -3.26
C PRO A 37 -34.39 -12.42 -4.36
N GLY A 38 -33.12 -12.82 -4.30
CA GLY A 38 -32.06 -12.42 -5.24
C GLY A 38 -31.29 -11.14 -4.87
N TRP A 39 -31.91 -10.20 -4.15
CA TRP A 39 -31.27 -8.93 -3.79
C TRP A 39 -30.14 -9.12 -2.77
N THR A 40 -30.42 -9.86 -1.70
CA THR A 40 -29.43 -10.14 -0.64
C THR A 40 -28.23 -10.88 -1.18
N SER A 41 -28.43 -11.93 -1.99
CA SER A 41 -27.32 -12.71 -2.56
C SER A 41 -26.45 -11.87 -3.49
N LEU A 42 -27.06 -10.99 -4.30
CA LEU A 42 -26.33 -10.10 -5.21
C LEU A 42 -25.43 -9.11 -4.43
N ILE A 43 -26.00 -8.43 -3.44
CA ILE A 43 -25.28 -7.42 -2.67
C ILE A 43 -24.22 -8.08 -1.78
N LEU A 44 -24.54 -9.22 -1.16
CA LEU A 44 -23.59 -9.95 -0.34
C LEU A 44 -22.35 -10.36 -1.14
N LEU A 45 -22.57 -10.96 -2.32
CA LEU A 45 -21.48 -11.42 -3.17
C LEU A 45 -20.64 -10.25 -3.68
N THR A 46 -21.29 -9.18 -4.15
CA THR A 46 -20.58 -8.00 -4.68
C THR A 46 -19.83 -7.23 -3.58
N SER A 47 -20.40 -7.07 -2.38
CA SER A 47 -19.72 -6.38 -1.27
C SER A 47 -18.53 -7.19 -0.78
N PHE A 48 -18.66 -8.52 -0.69
CA PHE A 48 -17.55 -9.40 -0.35
C PHE A 48 -16.43 -9.30 -1.39
N PHE A 49 -16.78 -9.34 -2.68
CA PHE A 49 -15.82 -9.24 -3.76
C PHE A 49 -15.09 -7.89 -3.77
N PHE A 50 -15.80 -6.77 -3.55
CA PHE A 50 -15.17 -5.46 -3.42
C PHE A 50 -14.30 -5.34 -2.18
N GLY A 51 -14.68 -5.95 -1.06
CA GLY A 51 -13.85 -5.99 0.15
C GLY A 51 -12.49 -6.65 -0.12
N VAL A 52 -12.50 -7.81 -0.77
CA VAL A 52 -11.27 -8.52 -1.18
C VAL A 52 -10.48 -7.71 -2.22
N GLN A 53 -11.15 -7.13 -3.21
CA GLN A 53 -10.49 -6.34 -4.26
C GLN A 53 -9.78 -5.10 -3.69
N PHE A 54 -10.39 -4.38 -2.74
CA PHE A 54 -9.77 -3.23 -2.10
C PHE A 54 -8.63 -3.61 -1.16
N PHE A 55 -8.73 -4.75 -0.47
CA PHE A 55 -7.62 -5.29 0.31
C PHE A 55 -6.41 -5.58 -0.58
N LEU A 56 -6.62 -6.25 -1.72
CA LEU A 56 -5.57 -6.53 -2.71
C LEU A 56 -4.97 -5.23 -3.28
N MET A 57 -5.79 -4.21 -3.54
CA MET A 57 -5.27 -2.91 -3.98
C MET A 57 -4.37 -2.22 -2.96
N GLY A 58 -4.65 -2.37 -1.66
CA GLY A 58 -3.76 -1.90 -0.60
C GLY A 58 -2.36 -2.54 -0.68
N ILE A 59 -2.32 -3.87 -0.82
CA ILE A 59 -1.05 -4.62 -0.95
C ILE A 59 -0.32 -4.25 -2.24
N MET A 60 -1.04 -4.17 -3.36
CA MET A 60 -0.47 -3.77 -4.65
C MET A 60 0.16 -2.37 -4.59
N GLY A 61 -0.47 -1.42 -3.89
CA GLY A 61 0.07 -0.08 -3.70
C GLY A 61 1.42 -0.06 -2.98
N GLU A 62 1.58 -0.86 -1.93
CA GLU A 62 2.87 -1.00 -1.21
C GLU A 62 3.94 -1.64 -2.10
N TYR A 63 3.55 -2.65 -2.89
CA TYR A 63 4.46 -3.32 -3.82
C TYR A 63 4.93 -2.37 -4.94
N LEU A 64 3.99 -1.63 -5.56
CA LEU A 64 4.29 -0.61 -6.56
C LEU A 64 5.22 0.46 -6.02
N PHE A 65 5.02 0.87 -4.77
CA PHE A 65 5.90 1.83 -4.12
C PHE A 65 7.32 1.31 -3.95
N ARG A 66 7.48 0.05 -3.54
CA ARG A 66 8.78 -0.59 -3.42
C ARG A 66 9.50 -0.63 -4.77
N ILE A 67 8.82 -1.08 -5.82
CA ILE A 67 9.35 -1.09 -7.19
C ILE A 67 9.73 0.33 -7.63
N TYR A 68 8.86 1.31 -7.43
CA TYR A 68 9.14 2.71 -7.76
C TYR A 68 10.38 3.23 -7.04
N SER A 69 10.55 2.89 -5.75
CA SER A 69 11.73 3.29 -4.98
C SER A 69 13.03 2.65 -5.49
N GLU A 70 12.94 1.44 -6.03
CA GLU A 70 14.06 0.69 -6.62
C GLU A 70 14.42 1.23 -8.00
N VAL A 71 13.42 1.50 -8.84
CA VAL A 71 13.57 2.07 -10.18
C VAL A 71 14.21 3.45 -10.11
N LEU A 72 13.86 4.27 -9.11
CA LEU A 72 14.43 5.60 -8.96
C LEU A 72 15.87 5.63 -8.41
N ARG A 73 16.48 4.49 -8.02
CA ARG A 73 17.87 4.39 -7.53
C ARG A 73 18.29 5.60 -6.68
N ARG A 74 17.50 5.94 -5.66
CA ARG A 74 17.81 7.11 -4.82
C ARG A 74 19.20 6.87 -4.19
N PRO A 75 20.23 7.66 -4.52
CA PRO A 75 21.56 7.44 -3.98
C PRO A 75 21.47 7.49 -2.45
N ILE A 76 21.99 6.44 -1.80
CA ILE A 76 21.87 6.23 -0.34
C ILE A 76 22.64 7.31 0.43
N TYR A 77 23.49 8.07 -0.26
CA TYR A 77 24.28 9.16 0.32
C TYR A 77 24.39 10.31 -0.69
N ILE A 78 24.30 11.53 -0.17
CA ILE A 78 24.73 12.74 -0.85
C ILE A 78 26.09 13.07 -0.25
N ILE A 79 27.15 13.03 -1.06
CA ILE A 79 28.49 13.42 -0.59
C ILE A 79 28.45 14.94 -0.42
N GLU A 80 28.32 15.40 0.83
CA GLU A 80 28.20 16.84 1.12
C GLU A 80 29.58 17.53 1.13
N LYS A 81 30.65 16.82 1.54
CA LYS A 81 32.05 17.25 1.36
C LYS A 81 32.99 16.05 1.24
N THR A 82 33.85 16.09 0.23
CA THR A 82 35.09 15.30 0.17
C THR A 82 36.18 16.08 0.88
N THR A 83 36.81 15.48 1.89
CA THR A 83 38.07 16.00 2.44
C THR A 83 39.18 15.60 1.48
N GLU A 84 39.55 16.50 0.57
CA GLU A 84 40.70 16.32 -0.29
C GLU A 84 41.97 16.49 0.57
N HIS A 85 42.41 15.40 1.19
CA HIS A 85 43.71 15.34 1.85
C HIS A 85 44.52 14.18 1.30
N LEU A 86 44.74 14.19 0.00
CA LEU A 86 45.85 13.46 -0.59
C LEU A 86 46.94 14.49 -0.89
N LYS A 87 47.88 14.59 0.04
CA LYS A 87 49.17 15.24 -0.18
C LYS A 87 49.79 14.52 -1.38
N PRO A 88 50.11 15.21 -2.50
CA PRO A 88 50.82 14.56 -3.57
C PRO A 88 52.15 14.10 -2.96
N LEU A 89 52.46 12.82 -3.09
CA LEU A 89 53.82 12.33 -2.92
C LEU A 89 54.61 12.85 -4.13
N ASP A 90 54.87 14.15 -4.09
CA ASP A 90 55.97 14.77 -4.79
C ASP A 90 57.26 14.14 -4.24
N ASN A 91 57.98 13.50 -5.16
CA ASN A 91 59.40 13.20 -5.06
C ASN A 91 59.89 12.62 -3.71
N VAL A 92 59.86 11.29 -3.61
CA VAL A 92 60.95 10.58 -2.94
C VAL A 92 61.80 9.90 -4.01
N GLY A 93 62.68 10.70 -4.59
CA GLY A 93 64.05 10.33 -4.88
C GLY A 93 64.31 9.43 -6.09
N ARG A 94 64.90 10.06 -7.11
CA ARG A 94 65.87 9.51 -8.07
C ARG A 94 65.35 8.57 -9.15
#